data_AF-A0A941BDX5-F1
#
_entry.id   AF-A0A941BDX5-F1
#
_cell.length_a   1.000
_cell.length_b   1.000
_cell.length_c   1.000
_cell.angle_alpha   90.00
_cell.angle_beta   90.00
_cell.angle_gamma   90.00
#
_symmetry.space_group_name_H-M   'P 1'
#
loop_
_entity.id
_entity.type
_entity.pdbx_description
1 polymer ?
#
loop_
_entity_poly.entity_id
_entity_poly.type
_entity_poly.pdbx_seq_one_letter_code
_entity_poly.pdbx_strand_id
1 'polypeptide(L)'
;MSEPAEPGDGDVVRVATCESATEAHLLRGVLESAGLAPRVADAHTVQANAWMTQAVGGVRVLVPAAQARDALQVIAQFHAGAFQLEGEQAAGPTYQVQASPVFSPDRAALLSLVLTPVFGAAVQWANAATLRDGARRRARWVWLIVLTLASVGATAVMHRLNPGPGVIFRASLAMSAVTLVWYFVSGQDQSRALLATYGPRFQRRSLVVPAGLVALLLLAAGWSLSELA
;
A
#
# COMPACT_ATOMS: atom_id res chain seq x y z
N MET A 1 -38.03 44.32 -6.85
CA MET A 1 -37.12 43.27 -6.36
C MET A 1 -36.85 42.39 -7.55
N SER A 2 -35.86 42.77 -8.35
CA SER A 2 -35.58 42.15 -9.65
C SER A 2 -34.55 41.04 -9.45
N GLU A 3 -34.93 39.84 -9.85
CA GLU A 3 -34.10 38.66 -9.95
C GLU A 3 -32.84 38.97 -10.80
N PRO A 4 -31.62 38.67 -10.32
CA PRO A 4 -30.42 38.90 -11.10
C PRO A 4 -30.35 37.88 -12.24
N ALA A 5 -30.21 38.37 -13.47
CA ALA A 5 -30.08 37.58 -14.68
C ALA A 5 -28.88 36.62 -14.58
N GLU A 6 -29.16 35.32 -14.71
CA GLU A 6 -28.17 34.25 -14.90
C GLU A 6 -27.23 34.61 -16.08
N PRO A 7 -25.90 34.65 -15.89
CA PRO A 7 -24.98 34.95 -16.96
C PRO A 7 -24.95 33.79 -17.95
N GLY A 8 -25.46 34.08 -19.15
CA GLY A 8 -25.42 33.32 -20.40
C GLY A 8 -24.69 31.98 -20.41
N ASP A 9 -25.47 30.96 -20.77
CA ASP A 9 -25.07 29.68 -21.35
C ASP A 9 -24.22 29.90 -22.62
N GLY A 10 -22.98 30.35 -22.44
CA GLY A 10 -21.99 30.40 -23.51
C GLY A 10 -21.53 28.99 -23.79
N ASP A 11 -21.64 28.55 -25.05
CA ASP A 11 -21.22 27.24 -25.52
C ASP A 11 -19.86 26.85 -24.91
N VAL A 12 -19.83 25.82 -24.06
CA VAL A 12 -18.62 25.39 -23.36
C VAL A 12 -17.96 24.26 -24.15
N VAL A 13 -16.68 24.44 -24.47
CA VAL A 13 -15.91 23.48 -25.27
C VAL A 13 -14.88 22.79 -24.38
N ARG A 14 -14.71 21.49 -24.61
CA ARG A 14 -13.69 20.69 -23.95
C ARG A 14 -12.30 20.98 -24.54
N VAL A 15 -11.38 21.37 -23.67
CA VAL A 15 -9.98 21.68 -24.05
C VAL A 15 -8.99 20.62 -23.59
N ALA A 16 -9.32 19.84 -22.56
CA ALA A 16 -8.49 18.72 -22.10
C ALA A 16 -9.32 17.60 -21.48
N THR A 17 -8.71 16.42 -21.36
CA THR A 17 -9.25 15.27 -20.64
C THR A 17 -8.11 14.63 -19.86
N CYS A 18 -8.28 14.53 -18.55
CA CYS A 18 -7.27 14.09 -17.60
C CYS A 18 -7.62 12.72 -17.05
N GLU A 19 -6.61 11.96 -16.65
CA GLU A 19 -6.81 10.62 -16.07
C GLU A 19 -7.19 10.69 -14.58
N SER A 20 -6.90 11.82 -13.93
CA SER A 20 -7.17 12.04 -12.51
C SER A 20 -7.84 13.38 -12.23
N ALA A 21 -8.61 13.45 -11.14
CA ALA A 21 -9.19 14.70 -10.66
C ALA A 21 -8.10 15.72 -10.27
N THR A 22 -6.98 15.25 -9.71
CA THR A 22 -5.85 16.11 -9.32
C THR A 22 -5.28 16.86 -10.52
N GLU A 23 -5.03 16.15 -11.62
CA GLU A 23 -4.51 16.74 -12.86
C GLU A 23 -5.50 17.75 -13.47
N ALA A 24 -6.80 17.43 -13.50
CA ALA A 24 -7.83 18.35 -13.99
C ALA A 24 -7.92 19.64 -13.14
N HIS A 25 -7.78 19.52 -11.83
CA HIS A 25 -7.75 20.68 -10.92
C HIS A 25 -6.47 21.50 -11.06
N LEU A 26 -5.32 20.87 -11.34
CA LEU A 26 -4.09 21.58 -11.67
C LEU A 26 -4.26 22.42 -12.94
N LEU A 27 -4.76 21.82 -14.03
CA LEU A 27 -5.03 22.55 -15.27
C LEU A 27 -6.05 23.67 -15.09
N ARG A 28 -7.09 23.45 -14.27
CA ARG A 28 -8.04 24.49 -13.90
C ARG A 28 -7.31 25.68 -13.24
N GLY A 29 -6.46 25.44 -12.26
CA GLY A 29 -5.69 26.50 -11.59
C GLY A 29 -4.76 27.26 -12.54
N VAL A 30 -4.12 26.56 -13.49
CA VAL A 30 -3.27 27.17 -14.52
C VAL A 30 -4.08 28.07 -15.47
N LEU A 31 -5.27 27.62 -15.89
CA LEU A 31 -6.15 28.40 -16.76
C LEU A 31 -6.75 29.61 -16.03
N GLU A 32 -7.12 29.45 -14.76
CA GLU A 32 -7.61 30.56 -13.91
C GLU A 32 -6.52 31.64 -13.71
N SER A 33 -5.26 31.25 -13.52
CA SER A 33 -4.16 32.21 -13.36
C SER A 33 -3.85 32.99 -14.64
N ALA A 34 -4.17 32.42 -15.80
CA ALA A 34 -4.14 33.09 -17.10
C ALA A 34 -5.37 33.98 -17.38
N GLY A 35 -6.30 34.10 -16.41
CA GLY A 35 -7.51 34.94 -16.54
C GLY A 35 -8.65 34.29 -17.32
N LEU A 36 -8.62 32.97 -17.53
CA LEU A 36 -9.66 32.22 -18.23
C LEU A 36 -10.71 31.72 -17.22
N ALA A 37 -11.88 31.27 -17.72
CA ALA A 37 -12.98 30.77 -16.90
C ALA A 37 -13.21 29.25 -17.04
N PRO A 38 -12.26 28.40 -16.60
CA PRO A 38 -12.37 26.95 -16.75
C PRO A 38 -13.39 26.32 -15.79
N ARG A 39 -14.05 25.25 -16.26
CA ARG A 39 -14.92 24.38 -15.47
C ARG A 39 -14.44 22.94 -15.58
N VAL A 40 -14.45 22.20 -14.47
CA VAL A 40 -14.09 20.78 -14.44
C VAL A 40 -15.37 19.95 -14.35
N ALA A 41 -15.55 19.03 -15.29
CA ALA A 41 -16.67 18.09 -15.31
C ALA A 41 -16.19 16.68 -14.92
N ASP A 42 -17.08 15.88 -14.33
CA ASP A 42 -16.88 14.47 -13.97
C ASP A 42 -15.87 14.17 -12.84
N ALA A 43 -15.29 15.21 -12.21
CA ALA A 43 -14.34 15.04 -11.12
C ALA A 43 -14.93 14.29 -9.91
N HIS A 44 -16.14 14.64 -9.49
CA HIS A 44 -16.80 13.97 -8.36
C HIS A 44 -17.16 12.51 -8.66
N THR A 45 -17.47 12.18 -9.91
CA THR A 45 -17.78 10.81 -10.35
C THR A 45 -16.53 9.93 -10.31
N VAL A 46 -15.41 10.44 -10.84
CA VAL A 46 -14.12 9.74 -10.85
C VAL A 46 -13.54 9.58 -9.44
N GLN A 47 -13.71 10.59 -8.57
CA GLN A 47 -13.23 10.52 -7.19
C GLN A 47 -14.03 9.55 -6.32
N ALA A 48 -15.35 9.42 -6.53
CA ALA A 48 -16.20 8.49 -5.78
C ALA A 48 -16.04 7.03 -6.23
N ASN A 49 -15.75 6.79 -7.52
CA ASN A 49 -15.68 5.45 -8.10
C ASN A 49 -14.49 5.31 -9.05
N ALA A 50 -13.29 5.10 -8.50
CA ALA A 50 -12.05 4.97 -9.27
C ALA A 50 -12.09 3.86 -10.36
N TRP A 51 -12.95 2.84 -10.20
CA TRP A 51 -13.16 1.78 -11.20
C TRP A 51 -14.03 2.20 -12.41
N MET A 52 -14.82 3.28 -12.31
CA MET A 52 -15.63 3.81 -13.43
C MET A 52 -14.83 4.69 -14.38
N THR A 53 -13.60 5.10 -14.04
CA THR A 53 -12.74 6.00 -14.82
C THR A 53 -12.55 5.54 -16.28
N GLN A 54 -12.46 4.23 -16.51
CA GLN A 54 -12.35 3.63 -17.85
C GLN A 54 -13.63 3.78 -18.69
N ALA A 55 -14.81 3.91 -18.05
CA ALA A 55 -16.10 4.04 -18.74
C ALA A 55 -16.49 5.50 -19.02
N VAL A 56 -16.03 6.47 -18.21
CA VAL A 56 -16.36 7.91 -18.39
C VAL A 56 -15.37 8.64 -19.30
N GLY A 57 -14.27 8.00 -19.69
CA GLY A 57 -13.27 8.57 -20.59
C GLY A 57 -12.39 9.64 -19.96
N GLY A 58 -12.37 9.77 -18.63
CA GLY A 58 -11.54 10.72 -17.87
C GLY A 58 -12.28 11.95 -17.34
N VAL A 59 -11.58 12.81 -16.61
CA VAL A 59 -12.08 14.08 -16.06
C VAL A 59 -11.91 15.18 -17.11
N ARG A 60 -12.97 15.88 -17.49
CA ARG A 60 -12.95 16.86 -18.58
C ARG A 60 -12.71 18.28 -18.07
N VAL A 61 -11.86 19.03 -18.77
CA VAL A 61 -11.67 20.48 -18.54
C VAL A 61 -12.33 21.23 -19.69
N LEU A 62 -13.28 22.11 -19.34
CA LEU A 62 -14.10 22.89 -20.25
C LEU A 62 -13.81 24.38 -20.09
N VAL A 63 -13.94 25.16 -21.16
CA VAL A 63 -13.87 26.63 -21.15
C VAL A 63 -14.94 27.20 -22.08
N PRO A 64 -15.37 28.46 -21.94
CA PRO A 64 -16.22 29.12 -22.93
C PRO A 64 -15.60 29.04 -24.33
N ALA A 65 -16.40 28.79 -25.38
CA ALA A 65 -15.92 28.61 -26.75
C ALA A 65 -15.03 29.76 -27.24
N ALA A 66 -15.37 30.99 -26.84
CA ALA A 66 -14.59 32.20 -27.14
C ALA A 66 -13.14 32.14 -26.61
N GLN A 67 -12.89 31.36 -25.55
CA GLN A 67 -11.61 31.24 -24.86
C GLN A 67 -10.85 29.96 -25.22
N ALA A 68 -11.41 29.09 -26.09
CA ALA A 68 -10.85 27.77 -26.36
C ALA A 68 -9.43 27.83 -26.96
N ARG A 69 -9.17 28.80 -27.85
CA ARG A 69 -7.85 28.97 -28.47
C ARG A 69 -6.78 29.36 -27.46
N ASP A 70 -7.10 30.33 -26.61
CA ASP A 70 -6.18 30.83 -25.58
C ASP A 70 -5.91 29.76 -24.53
N ALA A 71 -6.95 29.02 -24.13
CA ALA A 71 -6.82 27.89 -23.21
C ALA A 71 -5.87 26.80 -23.74
N LEU A 72 -6.01 26.41 -25.02
CA LEU A 72 -5.11 25.42 -25.64
C LEU A 72 -3.66 25.90 -25.67
N GLN A 73 -3.44 27.21 -25.90
CA GLN A 73 -2.10 27.80 -25.89
C GLN A 73 -1.49 27.79 -24.48
N VAL A 74 -2.25 28.14 -23.45
CA VAL A 74 -1.81 28.10 -22.04
C VAL A 74 -1.48 26.66 -21.62
N ILE A 75 -2.30 25.67 -22.00
CA ILE A 75 -2.03 24.25 -21.73
C ILE A 75 -0.72 23.81 -22.41
N ALA A 76 -0.48 24.24 -23.65
CA ALA A 76 0.76 23.93 -24.35
C ALA A 76 1.99 24.55 -23.65
N GLN A 77 1.88 25.79 -23.15
CA GLN A 77 2.94 26.44 -22.37
C GLN A 77 3.21 25.72 -21.05
N PHE A 78 2.15 25.27 -20.36
CA PHE A 78 2.26 24.45 -19.17
C PHE A 78 3.02 23.15 -19.42
N HIS A 79 2.66 22.40 -20.46
CA HIS A 79 3.38 21.18 -20.83
C HIS A 79 4.81 21.43 -21.32
N ALA A 80 5.08 22.59 -21.92
CA ALA A 80 6.43 23.01 -22.29
C ALA A 80 7.29 23.43 -21.08
N GLY A 81 6.71 23.44 -19.86
CA GLY A 81 7.42 23.78 -18.63
C GLY A 81 7.52 25.29 -18.37
N ALA A 82 6.78 26.14 -19.08
CA ALA A 82 6.82 27.60 -18.89
C ALA A 82 6.36 28.06 -17.48
N PHE A 83 5.67 27.18 -16.75
CA PHE A 83 5.21 27.41 -15.38
C PHE A 83 6.07 26.67 -14.34
N GLN A 84 7.25 26.16 -14.71
CA GLN A 84 8.20 25.63 -13.74
C GLN A 84 8.74 26.76 -12.86
N LEU A 85 8.65 26.61 -11.54
CA LEU A 85 9.22 27.56 -10.60
C LEU A 85 10.75 27.45 -10.63
N GLU A 86 11.43 28.59 -10.77
CA GLU A 86 12.88 28.66 -10.72
C GLU A 86 13.40 28.16 -9.36
N GLY A 87 14.21 27.10 -9.38
CA GLY A 87 14.78 26.49 -8.17
C GLY A 87 14.03 25.27 -7.63
N GLU A 88 12.84 24.95 -8.14
CA GLU A 88 12.08 23.76 -7.74
C GLU A 88 12.22 22.63 -8.76
N GLN A 89 13.45 22.13 -8.93
CA GLN A 89 13.60 20.72 -9.26
C GLN A 89 13.15 19.96 -8.02
N ALA A 90 11.89 19.53 -8.01
CA ALA A 90 11.37 18.60 -7.02
C ALA A 90 12.23 17.33 -7.09
N ALA A 91 13.33 17.31 -6.35
CA ALA A 91 14.16 16.15 -6.18
C ALA A 91 13.25 15.12 -5.51
N GLY A 92 12.70 14.21 -6.33
CA GLY A 92 11.85 13.14 -5.84
C GLY A 92 12.56 12.39 -4.70
N PRO A 93 11.80 11.67 -3.85
CA PRO A 93 12.38 10.92 -2.75
C PRO A 93 13.61 10.11 -3.22
N THR A 94 14.75 10.36 -2.57
CA THR A 94 15.99 9.69 -2.94
C THR A 94 15.96 8.27 -2.38
N TYR A 95 15.68 7.30 -3.24
CA TYR A 95 15.67 5.89 -2.84
C TYR A 95 17.07 5.28 -2.87
N GLN A 96 17.43 4.58 -1.80
CA GLN A 96 18.69 3.85 -1.73
C GLN A 96 18.63 2.57 -2.58
N VAL A 97 19.79 2.10 -3.03
CA VAL A 97 19.91 0.78 -3.68
C VAL A 97 20.03 -0.28 -2.58
N GLN A 98 19.21 -1.32 -2.69
CA GLN A 98 19.22 -2.41 -1.73
C GLN A 98 20.39 -3.36 -2.01
N ALA A 99 21.30 -3.52 -1.04
CA ALA A 99 22.49 -4.36 -1.20
C ALA A 99 22.18 -5.86 -1.25
N SER A 100 21.11 -6.32 -0.58
CA SER A 100 20.68 -7.72 -0.59
C SER A 100 19.16 -7.83 -0.54
N PRO A 101 18.54 -8.73 -1.33
CA PRO A 101 17.10 -8.95 -1.28
C PRO A 101 16.69 -9.49 0.09
N VAL A 102 15.59 -8.96 0.63
CA VAL A 102 15.00 -9.37 1.91
C VAL A 102 13.61 -9.95 1.68
N PHE A 103 13.11 -10.75 2.62
CA PHE A 103 11.78 -11.30 2.51
C PHE A 103 10.73 -10.21 2.71
N SER A 104 9.60 -10.28 2.00
CA SER A 104 8.51 -9.32 2.18
C SER A 104 7.79 -9.54 3.53
N PRO A 105 7.77 -8.55 4.45
CA PRO A 105 7.13 -8.69 5.77
C PRO A 105 5.63 -9.00 5.66
N ASP A 106 4.94 -8.37 4.69
CA ASP A 106 3.48 -8.48 4.56
C ASP A 106 3.06 -9.88 4.09
N ARG A 107 3.78 -10.46 3.13
CA ARG A 107 3.52 -11.85 2.72
C ARG A 107 3.85 -12.84 3.84
N ALA A 108 4.88 -12.56 4.64
CA ALA A 108 5.20 -13.39 5.80
C ALA A 108 4.09 -13.33 6.86
N ALA A 109 3.49 -12.16 7.07
CA ALA A 109 2.33 -12.00 7.95
C ALA A 109 1.10 -12.77 7.43
N LEU A 110 0.80 -12.69 6.12
CA LEU A 110 -0.28 -13.49 5.52
C LEU A 110 -0.06 -14.99 5.69
N LEU A 111 1.15 -15.48 5.42
CA LEU A 111 1.49 -16.89 5.62
C LEU A 111 1.43 -17.30 7.08
N SER A 112 1.65 -16.37 8.02
CA SER A 112 1.56 -16.63 9.46
C SER A 112 0.15 -16.93 9.95
N LEU A 113 -0.89 -16.54 9.20
CA LEU A 113 -2.28 -16.91 9.51
C LEU A 113 -2.51 -18.42 9.38
N VAL A 114 -1.77 -19.07 8.48
CA VAL A 114 -1.90 -20.49 8.17
C VAL A 114 -0.81 -21.33 8.84
N LEU A 115 0.43 -20.82 8.88
CA LEU A 115 1.56 -21.53 9.49
C LEU A 115 1.54 -21.37 11.01
N THR A 116 2.12 -20.27 11.49
CA THR A 116 2.09 -19.80 12.88
C THR A 116 2.54 -18.33 12.91
N PRO A 117 2.16 -17.52 13.91
CA PRO A 117 2.73 -16.18 14.11
C PRO A 117 4.25 -16.18 14.29
N VAL A 118 4.83 -17.30 14.75
CA VAL A 118 6.29 -17.47 14.89
C VAL A 118 7.00 -17.31 13.55
N PHE A 119 6.41 -17.77 12.46
CA PHE A 119 6.97 -17.65 11.11
C PHE A 119 7.20 -16.18 10.73
N GLY A 120 6.17 -15.34 10.86
CA GLY A 120 6.25 -13.92 10.53
C GLY A 120 7.30 -13.20 11.37
N ALA A 121 7.34 -13.47 12.68
CA ALA A 121 8.33 -12.88 13.57
C ALA A 121 9.75 -13.33 13.24
N ALA A 122 9.96 -14.60 12.90
CA ALA A 122 11.25 -15.14 12.50
C ALA A 122 11.74 -14.50 11.18
N VAL A 123 10.84 -14.33 10.20
CA VAL A 123 11.16 -13.62 8.95
C VAL A 123 11.58 -12.18 9.22
N GLN A 124 10.87 -11.45 10.07
CA GLN A 124 11.22 -10.05 10.35
C GLN A 124 12.52 -9.92 11.13
N TRP A 125 12.83 -10.86 12.02
CA TRP A 125 14.13 -10.95 12.69
C TRP A 125 15.26 -11.25 11.70
N ALA A 126 15.05 -12.20 10.78
CA ALA A 126 16.02 -12.53 9.72
C ALA A 126 16.29 -11.32 8.81
N ASN A 127 15.23 -10.61 8.39
CA ASN A 127 15.34 -9.35 7.65
C ASN A 127 16.17 -8.30 8.43
N ALA A 128 15.91 -8.12 9.73
CA ALA A 128 16.66 -7.18 10.56
C ALA A 128 18.15 -7.56 10.67
N ALA A 129 18.46 -8.86 10.69
CA ALA A 129 19.84 -9.35 10.65
C ALA A 129 20.53 -9.04 9.31
N THR A 130 19.83 -9.25 8.17
CA THR A 130 20.36 -8.92 6.84
C THR A 130 20.60 -7.42 6.67
N LEU A 131 19.73 -6.57 7.22
CA LEU A 131 19.85 -5.12 7.17
C LEU A 131 20.85 -4.53 8.18
N ARG A 132 21.45 -5.36 9.04
CA ARG A 132 22.44 -4.97 10.08
C ARG A 132 21.94 -3.89 11.06
N ASP A 133 20.63 -3.78 11.25
CA ASP A 133 20.02 -2.83 12.20
C ASP A 133 19.90 -3.47 13.59
N GLY A 134 20.92 -3.24 14.44
CA GLY A 134 21.02 -3.85 15.76
C GLY A 134 19.91 -3.45 16.74
N ALA A 135 19.40 -2.22 16.65
CA ALA A 135 18.32 -1.76 17.53
C ALA A 135 17.00 -2.45 17.18
N ARG A 136 16.63 -2.47 15.90
CA ARG A 136 15.41 -3.16 15.44
C ARG A 136 15.50 -4.66 15.63
N ARG A 137 16.69 -5.26 15.47
CA ARG A 137 16.90 -6.70 15.68
C ARG A 137 16.52 -7.14 17.10
N ARG A 138 16.86 -6.35 18.13
CA ARG A 138 16.50 -6.67 19.53
C ARG A 138 14.99 -6.66 19.74
N ALA A 139 14.31 -5.61 19.28
CA ALA A 139 12.85 -5.52 19.38
C ALA A 139 12.14 -6.68 18.65
N ARG A 140 12.61 -7.05 17.45
CA ARG A 140 12.06 -8.20 16.69
C ARG A 140 12.29 -9.54 17.40
N TRP A 141 13.43 -9.69 18.07
CA TRP A 141 13.74 -10.89 18.83
C TRP A 141 12.84 -11.07 20.06
N VAL A 142 12.52 -9.97 20.76
CA VAL A 142 11.53 -9.99 21.85
C VAL A 142 10.18 -10.49 21.35
N TRP A 143 9.69 -9.94 20.23
CA TRP A 143 8.43 -10.39 19.63
C TRP A 143 8.46 -11.86 19.18
N LEU A 144 9.60 -12.33 18.65
CA LEU A 144 9.77 -13.73 18.31
C LEU A 144 9.61 -14.63 19.53
N ILE A 145 10.21 -14.28 20.68
CA ILE A 145 10.06 -15.05 21.92
C ILE A 145 8.60 -15.04 22.38
N VAL A 146 7.98 -13.85 22.46
CA VAL A 146 6.60 -13.70 22.93
C VAL A 146 5.63 -14.55 22.08
N LEU A 147 5.74 -14.46 20.76
CA LEU A 147 4.88 -15.23 19.86
C LEU A 147 5.18 -16.73 19.88
N THR A 148 6.43 -17.13 20.14
CA THR A 148 6.79 -18.54 20.33
C THR A 148 6.14 -19.10 21.58
N LEU A 149 6.29 -18.43 22.72
CA LEU A 149 5.66 -18.84 23.99
C LEU A 149 4.14 -18.88 23.88
N ALA A 150 3.53 -17.88 23.26
CA ALA A 150 2.09 -17.85 23.02
C ALA A 150 1.63 -19.01 22.12
N SER A 151 2.38 -19.34 21.06
CA SER A 151 2.06 -20.45 20.16
C SER A 151 2.17 -21.82 20.84
N VAL A 152 3.20 -22.01 21.68
CA VAL A 152 3.34 -23.22 22.50
C VAL A 152 2.17 -23.34 23.49
N GLY A 153 1.82 -22.26 24.18
CA GLY A 153 0.67 -22.21 25.10
C GLY A 153 -0.65 -22.53 24.40
N ALA A 154 -0.92 -21.89 23.25
CA ALA A 154 -2.12 -22.16 22.44
C ALA A 154 -2.19 -23.62 21.99
N THR A 155 -1.06 -24.19 21.57
CA THR A 155 -0.98 -25.60 21.18
C THR A 155 -1.26 -26.53 22.36
N ALA A 156 -0.68 -26.26 23.53
CA ALA A 156 -0.91 -27.05 24.74
C ALA A 156 -2.37 -27.01 25.20
N VAL A 157 -3.00 -25.83 25.16
CA VAL A 157 -4.44 -25.68 25.46
C VAL A 157 -5.29 -26.45 24.45
N MET A 158 -5.04 -26.29 23.16
CA MET A 158 -5.81 -27.00 22.12
C MET A 158 -5.63 -28.50 22.18
N HIS A 159 -4.43 -28.99 22.52
CA HIS A 159 -4.16 -30.41 22.68
C HIS A 159 -5.00 -31.02 23.81
N ARG A 160 -5.17 -30.29 24.92
CA ARG A 160 -6.01 -30.74 26.05
C ARG A 160 -7.50 -30.74 25.73
N LEU A 161 -7.96 -29.77 24.92
CA LEU A 161 -9.38 -29.64 24.57
C LEU A 161 -9.81 -30.62 23.47
N ASN A 162 -8.95 -30.84 22.49
CA ASN A 162 -9.25 -31.67 21.32
C ASN A 162 -7.95 -32.22 20.72
N PRO A 163 -7.40 -33.33 21.24
CA PRO A 163 -6.20 -33.93 20.69
C PRO A 163 -6.43 -34.41 19.26
N GLY A 164 -5.36 -34.49 18.47
CA GLY A 164 -5.41 -34.97 17.10
C GLY A 164 -4.43 -34.26 16.15
N PRO A 165 -4.26 -34.76 14.93
CA PRO A 165 -3.18 -34.36 14.02
C PRO A 165 -3.29 -32.89 13.58
N GLY A 166 -4.49 -32.31 13.60
CA GLY A 166 -4.75 -30.91 13.29
C GLY A 166 -4.59 -29.94 14.47
N VAL A 167 -4.02 -30.36 15.61
CA VAL A 167 -3.92 -29.51 16.83
C VAL A 167 -3.14 -28.21 16.58
N ILE A 168 -2.00 -28.30 15.88
CA ILE A 168 -1.15 -27.14 15.59
C ILE A 168 -1.86 -26.17 14.65
N PHE A 169 -2.54 -26.68 13.62
CA PHE A 169 -3.30 -25.84 12.68
C PHE A 169 -4.44 -25.09 13.39
N ARG A 170 -5.20 -25.77 14.24
CA ARG A 170 -6.27 -25.15 15.05
C ARG A 170 -5.71 -24.11 16.02
N ALA A 171 -4.58 -24.39 16.65
CA ALA A 171 -3.89 -23.44 17.51
C ALA A 171 -3.43 -22.20 16.73
N SER A 172 -2.88 -22.37 15.52
CA SER A 172 -2.52 -21.25 14.64
C SER A 172 -3.74 -20.42 14.25
N LEU A 173 -4.85 -21.08 13.90
CA LEU A 173 -6.09 -20.39 13.53
C LEU A 173 -6.66 -19.58 14.72
N ALA A 174 -6.63 -20.14 15.93
CA ALA A 174 -7.03 -19.42 17.15
C ALA A 174 -6.12 -18.21 17.43
N MET A 175 -4.85 -18.26 17.00
CA MET A 175 -3.88 -17.18 17.11
C MET A 175 -3.97 -16.14 15.98
N SER A 176 -4.89 -16.28 15.02
CA SER A 176 -5.02 -15.35 13.88
C SER A 176 -5.29 -13.91 14.30
N ALA A 177 -6.19 -13.68 15.26
CA ALA A 177 -6.47 -12.34 15.80
C ALA A 177 -5.22 -11.72 16.46
N VAL A 178 -4.47 -12.50 17.24
CA VAL A 178 -3.21 -12.07 17.85
C VAL A 178 -2.17 -11.74 16.78
N THR A 179 -2.10 -12.54 15.72
CA THR A 179 -1.20 -12.32 14.58
C THR A 179 -1.52 -11.01 13.86
N LEU A 180 -2.80 -10.71 13.65
CA LEU A 180 -3.24 -9.44 13.05
C LEU A 180 -2.86 -8.25 13.94
N VAL A 181 -3.16 -8.32 15.25
CA VAL A 181 -2.80 -7.26 16.19
C VAL A 181 -1.29 -7.03 16.21
N TRP A 182 -0.50 -8.09 16.33
CA TRP A 182 0.96 -8.01 16.26
C TRP A 182 1.45 -7.40 14.94
N TYR A 183 0.85 -7.77 13.82
CA TYR A 183 1.23 -7.22 12.51
C TYR A 183 0.98 -5.71 12.46
N PHE A 184 -0.17 -5.21 12.92
CA PHE A 184 -0.44 -3.77 12.92
C PHE A 184 0.41 -2.99 13.93
N VAL A 185 0.68 -3.58 15.11
CA VAL A 185 1.44 -2.92 16.18
C VAL A 185 2.94 -2.91 15.91
N SER A 186 3.48 -3.92 15.23
CA SER A 186 4.94 -4.06 15.05
C SER A 186 5.36 -4.56 13.67
N GLY A 187 4.58 -5.46 13.07
CA GLY A 187 4.94 -6.06 11.78
C GLY A 187 5.02 -5.06 10.62
N GLN A 188 4.03 -4.17 10.52
CA GLN A 188 3.86 -3.20 9.44
C GLN A 188 4.98 -2.15 9.42
N ASP A 189 5.58 -1.84 10.57
CA ASP A 189 6.68 -0.88 10.67
C ASP A 189 7.88 -1.26 9.79
N GLN A 190 8.16 -2.56 9.63
CA GLN A 190 9.26 -2.99 8.76
C GLN A 190 8.94 -2.73 7.29
N SER A 191 7.70 -2.99 6.87
CA SER A 191 7.27 -2.76 5.48
C SER A 191 7.30 -1.27 5.14
N ARG A 192 6.77 -0.42 6.03
CA ARG A 192 6.82 1.04 5.87
C ARG A 192 8.25 1.56 5.78
N ALA A 193 9.14 1.09 6.65
CA ALA A 193 10.54 1.49 6.61
C ALA A 193 11.23 1.06 5.31
N LEU A 194 10.99 -0.16 4.83
CA LEU A 194 11.55 -0.65 3.57
C LEU A 194 11.07 0.17 2.37
N LEU A 195 9.78 0.51 2.33
CA LEU A 195 9.21 1.33 1.26
C LEU A 195 9.72 2.78 1.31
N ALA A 196 9.90 3.35 2.50
CA ALA A 196 10.48 4.67 2.66
C ALA A 196 11.94 4.73 2.19
N THR A 197 12.74 3.69 2.47
CA THR A 197 14.16 3.66 2.11
C THR A 197 14.40 3.28 0.65
N TYR A 198 13.69 2.27 0.13
CA TYR A 198 13.98 1.67 -1.17
C TYR A 198 12.93 1.98 -2.23
N GLY A 199 11.69 2.28 -1.85
CA GLY A 199 10.60 2.61 -2.78
C GLY A 199 10.48 1.65 -3.96
N PRO A 200 10.48 2.15 -5.22
CA PRO A 200 10.46 1.31 -6.41
C PRO A 200 11.66 0.36 -6.56
N ARG A 201 12.79 0.66 -5.91
CA ARG A 201 14.02 -0.15 -5.96
C ARG A 201 14.01 -1.32 -4.96
N PHE A 202 12.90 -1.53 -4.25
CA PHE A 202 12.76 -2.62 -3.28
C PHE A 202 12.76 -4.00 -3.94
N GLN A 203 13.78 -4.80 -3.65
CA GLN A 203 13.94 -6.17 -4.13
C GLN A 203 13.49 -7.19 -3.08
N ARG A 204 12.63 -8.12 -3.52
CA ARG A 204 11.98 -9.12 -2.67
C ARG A 204 12.61 -10.50 -2.85
N ARG A 205 12.93 -11.16 -1.75
CA ARG A 205 13.29 -12.58 -1.71
C ARG A 205 12.04 -13.45 -1.62
N SER A 206 12.04 -14.57 -2.34
CA SER A 206 10.92 -15.54 -2.32
C SER A 206 10.76 -16.20 -0.95
N LEU A 207 9.53 -16.35 -0.50
CA LEU A 207 9.16 -17.03 0.75
C LEU A 207 8.73 -18.50 0.56
N VAL A 208 8.70 -19.00 -0.68
CA VAL A 208 8.14 -20.32 -0.98
C VAL A 208 8.90 -21.45 -0.27
N VAL A 209 10.23 -21.45 -0.38
CA VAL A 209 11.08 -22.47 0.26
C VAL A 209 10.96 -22.46 1.79
N PRO A 210 11.15 -21.34 2.50
CA PRO A 210 11.04 -21.35 3.96
C PRO A 210 9.62 -21.65 4.43
N ALA A 211 8.58 -21.17 3.74
CA ALA A 211 7.19 -21.48 4.08
C ALA A 211 6.88 -22.98 3.90
N GLY A 212 7.34 -23.60 2.82
CA GLY A 212 7.16 -25.02 2.56
C GLY A 212 7.85 -25.90 3.61
N LEU A 213 9.08 -25.57 3.99
CA LEU A 213 9.79 -26.28 5.06
C LEU A 213 9.06 -26.18 6.40
N VAL A 214 8.59 -24.99 6.76
CA VAL A 214 7.82 -24.79 8.00
C VAL A 214 6.50 -25.54 7.96
N ALA A 215 5.78 -25.54 6.83
CA ALA A 215 4.56 -26.31 6.68
C ALA A 215 4.79 -27.81 6.92
N LEU A 216 5.84 -28.39 6.31
CA LEU A 216 6.20 -29.79 6.50
C LEU A 216 6.56 -30.11 7.96
N LEU A 217 7.31 -29.22 8.63
CA LEU A 217 7.65 -29.39 10.04
C LEU A 217 6.41 -29.35 10.94
N LEU A 218 5.47 -28.44 10.68
CA LEU A 218 4.22 -28.35 11.44
C LEU A 218 3.34 -29.59 11.23
N LEU A 219 3.29 -30.14 10.01
CA LEU A 219 2.57 -31.38 9.72
C LEU A 219 3.19 -32.57 10.47
N ALA A 220 4.51 -32.73 10.39
CA ALA A 220 5.22 -33.78 11.11
C ALA A 220 5.01 -33.68 12.63
N ALA A 221 5.16 -32.47 13.19
CA ALA A 221 4.95 -32.23 14.62
C ALA A 221 3.50 -32.48 15.06
N GLY A 222 2.51 -32.08 14.25
CA GLY A 222 1.10 -32.34 14.52
C GLY A 222 0.79 -33.83 14.56
N TRP A 223 1.36 -34.59 13.62
CA TRP A 223 1.21 -36.04 13.56
C TRP A 223 1.88 -36.75 14.74
N SER A 224 3.11 -36.35 15.09
CA SER A 224 3.79 -36.89 16.28
C SER A 224 3.03 -36.58 17.58
N LEU A 225 2.43 -35.40 17.71
CA LEU A 225 1.60 -35.05 18.87
C LEU A 225 0.33 -35.90 18.96
N SER A 226 -0.25 -36.33 17.84
CA SER A 226 -1.43 -37.20 17.87
C SER A 226 -1.13 -38.62 18.30
N GLU A 227 0.07 -39.14 18.06
CA GLU A 227 0.49 -40.46 18.52
C GLU A 227 0.77 -40.50 20.04
N LEU A 228 0.96 -39.32 20.66
CA LEU A 228 1.25 -39.19 22.09
C LEU A 228 0.00 -38.91 22.95
N ALA A 229 -1.17 -38.74 22.33
CA ALA A 229 -2.44 -38.40 22.99
C ALA A 229 -3.34 -39.64 23.15
#